data_AF-A0ABD0NNP0-F1
#
_entry.id   AF-A0ABD0NNP0-F1
#
_cell.length_a   1.000
_cell.length_b   1.000
_cell.length_c   1.000
_cell.angle_alpha   90.00
_cell.angle_beta   90.00
_cell.angle_gamma   90.00
#
_symmetry.space_group_name_H-M   'P 1'
#
loop_
_entity.id
_entity.type
_entity.pdbx_description
1 polymer ?
#
loop_
_entity_poly.entity_id
_entity_poly.type
_entity_poly.pdbx_seq_one_letter_code
_entity_poly.pdbx_strand_id
1 'polypeptide(L)'
;MKHVEERFGQDANKEVLLMCIGITSGVGRLIFGRVADYVSGVNKVYLQVSSFLVIGLMSMMIPLCRVFGGLIAVCLLMGLFDGCFICIMAPIAFELVGSQNVSQAIGFLLGMMSVPMTVGPPIA
;
A
#
# COMPACT_ATOMS: atom_id res chain seq x y z
N MET A 1 9.31 -14.14 -3.56
CA MET A 1 9.02 -14.84 -4.84
C MET A 1 9.18 -16.37 -4.77
N LYS A 2 10.09 -16.93 -3.93
CA LYS A 2 10.24 -18.39 -3.71
C LYS A 2 9.04 -19.04 -2.99
N HIS A 3 8.43 -18.32 -2.05
CA HIS A 3 7.30 -18.81 -1.25
C HIS A 3 6.06 -19.22 -2.06
N VAL A 4 5.77 -18.53 -3.17
CA VAL A 4 4.60 -18.84 -4.02
C VAL A 4 4.85 -20.09 -4.86
N GLU A 5 6.08 -20.29 -5.35
CA GLU A 5 6.47 -21.50 -6.08
C GLU A 5 6.48 -22.73 -5.17
N GLU A 6 6.97 -22.62 -3.92
CA GLU A 6 7.00 -23.73 -2.97
C GLU A 6 5.60 -24.17 -2.47
N ARG A 7 4.63 -23.23 -2.40
CA ARG A 7 3.29 -23.49 -1.84
C ARG A 7 2.22 -23.80 -2.88
N PHE A 8 2.31 -23.23 -4.09
CA PHE A 8 1.23 -23.25 -5.08
C PHE A 8 1.61 -23.88 -6.43
N GLY A 9 2.88 -24.26 -6.62
CA GLY A 9 3.37 -24.88 -7.86
C GLY A 9 3.72 -23.86 -8.95
N GLN A 10 4.45 -24.33 -9.97
CA GLN A 10 4.93 -23.51 -11.10
C GLN A 10 3.81 -22.85 -11.93
N ASP A 11 2.56 -23.29 -11.79
CA ASP A 11 1.39 -22.76 -12.50
C ASP A 11 0.80 -21.48 -11.86
N ALA A 12 1.28 -21.06 -10.69
CA ALA A 12 0.85 -19.84 -10.03
C ALA A 12 1.43 -18.60 -10.74
N ASN A 13 0.60 -17.97 -11.58
CA ASN A 13 1.03 -16.83 -12.40
C ASN A 13 1.25 -15.56 -11.55
N LYS A 14 2.51 -15.36 -11.14
CA LYS A 14 2.97 -14.26 -10.27
C LYS A 14 2.69 -12.89 -10.88
N GLU A 15 2.67 -12.81 -12.21
CA GLU A 15 2.37 -11.59 -12.95
C GLU A 15 0.93 -11.14 -12.71
N VAL A 16 -0.01 -12.08 -12.57
CA VAL A 16 -1.42 -11.77 -12.27
C VAL A 16 -1.55 -11.10 -10.90
N LEU A 17 -0.80 -11.56 -9.90
CA LEU A 17 -0.80 -10.94 -8.57
C LEU A 17 -0.25 -9.51 -8.61
N LEU A 18 0.84 -9.28 -9.33
CA LEU A 18 1.42 -7.95 -9.52
C LEU A 18 0.45 -7.02 -10.27
N MET A 19 -0.20 -7.52 -11.33
CA MET A 19 -1.22 -6.78 -12.06
C MET A 19 -2.42 -6.45 -11.18
N CYS A 20 -2.91 -7.39 -10.38
CA CYS A 20 -4.00 -7.18 -9.42
C CYS A 20 -3.66 -6.05 -8.43
N ILE A 21 -2.46 -6.06 -7.85
CA ILE A 21 -1.99 -5.00 -6.94
C ILE A 21 -1.91 -3.66 -7.67
N GLY A 22 -1.33 -3.62 -8.87
CA GLY A 22 -1.19 -2.40 -9.65
C GLY A 22 -2.53 -1.76 -10.02
N ILE A 23 -3.47 -2.55 -10.53
CA ILE A 23 -4.81 -2.07 -10.93
C ILE A 23 -5.57 -1.58 -9.70
N THR A 24 -5.60 -2.36 -8.62
CA THR A 24 -6.32 -1.98 -7.40
C THR A 24 -5.70 -0.80 -6.68
N SER A 25 -4.37 -0.64 -6.69
CA SER A 25 -3.70 0.56 -6.20
C SER A 25 -4.07 1.80 -7.02
N GLY A 26 -4.15 1.67 -8.35
CA GLY A 26 -4.68 2.71 -9.22
C GLY A 26 -6.12 3.11 -8.86
N VAL A 27 -7.00 2.12 -8.71
CA VAL A 27 -8.41 2.34 -8.30
C VAL A 27 -8.49 2.97 -6.90
N GLY A 28 -7.68 2.51 -5.96
CA GLY A 28 -7.58 3.05 -4.60
C GLY A 28 -7.23 4.52 -4.61
N ARG A 29 -6.24 4.94 -5.42
CA ARG A 29 -5.89 6.36 -5.57
C ARG A 29 -7.04 7.21 -6.12
N LEU A 30 -7.82 6.69 -7.07
CA LEU A 30 -8.97 7.42 -7.63
C LEU A 30 -10.11 7.57 -6.62
N ILE A 31 -10.45 6.50 -5.90
CA ILE A 31 -11.53 6.51 -4.91
C ILE A 31 -11.13 7.34 -3.69
N PHE A 32 -10.00 6.99 -3.06
CA PHE A 32 -9.57 7.64 -1.83
C PHE A 32 -9.01 9.03 -2.04
N GLY A 33 -8.54 9.38 -3.24
CA GLY A 33 -8.22 10.76 -3.59
C GLY A 33 -9.45 11.67 -3.47
N ARG A 34 -10.60 11.21 -3.97
CA ARG A 34 -11.87 11.95 -3.79
C ARG A 34 -12.31 11.99 -2.33
N VAL A 35 -12.14 10.90 -1.59
CA VAL A 35 -12.45 10.89 -0.14
C VAL A 35 -11.55 11.86 0.62
N ALA A 36 -10.27 11.98 0.25
CA ALA A 36 -9.32 12.90 0.87
C ALA A 36 -9.68 14.37 0.68
N ASP A 37 -10.39 14.71 -0.41
CA ASP A 37 -10.93 16.06 -0.63
C ASP A 37 -12.08 16.38 0.34
N TYR A 38 -12.91 15.40 0.69
CA TYR A 38 -14.03 15.59 1.63
C TYR A 38 -13.62 15.53 3.11
N VAL A 39 -12.53 14.83 3.43
CA VAL A 39 -12.05 14.65 4.81
C VAL A 39 -11.06 15.75 5.16
N SER A 40 -11.44 16.70 6.01
CA SER A 40 -10.56 17.80 6.43
C SER A 40 -9.81 17.51 7.74
N GLY A 41 -8.58 18.01 7.86
CA GLY A 41 -7.80 18.03 9.10
C GLY A 41 -7.29 16.66 9.60
N VAL A 42 -7.29 16.48 10.92
CA VAL A 42 -6.66 15.36 11.64
C VAL A 42 -7.21 13.97 11.25
N ASN A 43 -8.43 13.93 10.71
CA ASN A 43 -9.08 12.70 10.23
C ASN A 43 -8.30 12.03 9.08
N LYS A 44 -7.53 12.79 8.29
CA LYS A 44 -6.66 12.23 7.24
C LYS A 44 -5.61 11.27 7.83
N VAL A 45 -5.04 11.63 8.99
CA VAL A 45 -4.04 10.82 9.69
C VAL A 45 -4.63 9.51 10.18
N TYR A 46 -5.84 9.54 10.76
CA TYR A 46 -6.55 8.33 11.16
C TYR A 46 -6.82 7.41 9.97
N LEU A 47 -7.18 7.98 8.82
CA LEU A 47 -7.40 7.22 7.61
C LEU A 47 -6.09 6.55 7.13
N GLN A 48 -4.98 7.28 7.15
CA GLN A 48 -3.66 6.73 6.86
C GLN A 48 -3.25 5.58 7.81
N VAL A 49 -3.44 5.76 9.11
CA VAL A 49 -3.14 4.73 10.13
C VAL A 49 -4.02 3.50 9.94
N SER A 50 -5.32 3.70 9.64
CA SER A 50 -6.24 2.59 9.38
C SER A 50 -5.81 1.77 8.16
N SER A 51 -5.35 2.42 7.09
CA SER A 51 -4.81 1.75 5.90
C SER A 51 -3.56 0.94 6.24
N PHE A 52 -2.64 1.48 7.06
CA PHE A 52 -1.46 0.72 7.50
C PHE A 52 -1.81 -0.52 8.32
N LEU A 53 -2.82 -0.42 9.20
CA LEU A 53 -3.31 -1.57 9.97
C LEU A 53 -3.83 -2.67 9.05
N VAL A 54 -4.64 -2.30 8.05
CA VAL A 54 -5.20 -3.27 7.10
C VAL A 54 -4.09 -3.89 6.26
N ILE A 55 -3.16 -3.10 5.72
CA ILE A 55 -2.02 -3.61 4.93
C ILE A 55 -1.17 -4.57 5.77
N GLY A 56 -0.87 -4.23 7.03
CA GLY A 56 -0.14 -5.09 7.95
C GLY A 56 -0.87 -6.41 8.22
N LEU A 57 -2.17 -6.35 8.48
CA LEU A 57 -2.99 -7.54 8.74
C LEU A 57 -3.10 -8.44 7.50
N MET A 58 -3.31 -7.85 6.32
CA MET A 58 -3.30 -8.57 5.05
C MET A 58 -1.93 -9.24 4.81
N SER A 59 -0.83 -8.54 5.11
CA SER A 59 0.53 -9.07 4.95
C SER A 59 0.80 -10.27 5.85
N MET A 60 0.28 -10.27 7.08
CA MET A 60 0.34 -11.43 7.98
C MET A 60 -0.53 -12.60 7.49
N MET A 61 -1.61 -12.34 6.75
CA MET A 61 -2.45 -13.39 6.17
C MET A 61 -1.86 -14.06 4.93
N ILE A 62 -0.98 -13.38 4.17
CA ILE A 62 -0.30 -13.92 2.98
C ILE A 62 0.31 -15.32 3.23
N PRO A 63 1.15 -15.55 4.26
CA PRO A 63 1.74 -16.87 4.51
C PRO A 63 0.75 -17.92 5.02
N LEU A 64 -0.43 -17.51 5.50
CA LEU A 64 -1.48 -18.43 5.97
C LEU A 64 -2.38 -18.92 4.82
N CYS A 65 -2.42 -18.22 3.69
CA CYS A 65 -3.23 -18.60 2.55
C CYS A 65 -2.73 -19.91 1.91
N ARG A 66 -3.61 -20.92 1.84
CA ARG A 66 -3.36 -22.21 1.17
C ARG A 66 -4.09 -22.37 -0.17
N VAL A 67 -4.85 -21.36 -0.60
CA VAL A 67 -5.62 -21.35 -1.85
C VAL A 67 -5.25 -20.13 -2.69
N PHE A 68 -5.02 -20.32 -4.00
CA PHE A 68 -4.56 -19.25 -4.91
C PHE A 68 -5.58 -18.11 -5.02
N GLY A 69 -6.88 -18.42 -5.06
CA GLY A 69 -7.94 -17.41 -5.03
C GLY A 69 -7.94 -16.55 -3.75
N GLY A 70 -7.60 -17.13 -2.60
CA GLY A 70 -7.45 -16.39 -1.35
C GLY A 70 -6.27 -15.43 -1.38
N LEU A 71 -5.16 -15.85 -1.99
CA LEU A 71 -3.99 -15.00 -2.19
C LEU A 71 -4.31 -13.79 -3.09
N ILE A 72 -5.05 -14.01 -4.18
CA ILE A 72 -5.52 -12.91 -5.05
C ILE A 72 -6.39 -11.93 -4.27
N ALA A 73 -7.36 -12.41 -3.49
CA ALA A 73 -8.23 -11.55 -2.68
C ALA A 73 -7.43 -10.67 -1.69
N VAL A 74 -6.44 -11.26 -1.01
CA VAL A 74 -5.54 -10.54 -0.10
C VAL A 74 -4.72 -9.49 -0.87
N CYS A 75 -4.17 -9.83 -2.04
CA CYS A 75 -3.42 -8.89 -2.87
C CYS A 75 -4.27 -7.74 -3.42
N LEU A 76 -5.53 -7.99 -3.79
CA LEU A 76 -6.46 -6.94 -4.23
C LEU A 76 -6.76 -5.94 -3.11
N LEU A 77 -7.01 -6.44 -1.90
CA LEU A 77 -7.24 -5.58 -0.73
C LEU A 77 -5.97 -4.80 -0.37
N MET A 78 -4.82 -5.50 -0.34
CA MET A 78 -3.53 -4.87 -0.06
C MET A 78 -3.23 -3.73 -1.05
N GLY A 79 -3.43 -3.96 -2.36
CA GLY A 79 -3.25 -2.93 -3.38
C GLY A 79 -4.20 -1.75 -3.23
N LEU A 80 -5.47 -2.01 -2.91
CA LEU A 80 -6.47 -0.95 -2.69
C LEU A 80 -6.08 0.00 -1.55
N PHE A 81 -5.68 -0.55 -0.39
CA PHE A 81 -5.27 0.24 0.77
C PHE A 81 -3.88 0.88 0.62
N ASP A 82 -2.97 0.25 -0.13
CA ASP A 82 -1.69 0.87 -0.51
C ASP A 82 -1.90 2.14 -1.35
N GLY A 83 -2.82 2.07 -2.33
CA GLY A 83 -3.20 3.24 -3.14
C GLY A 83 -3.76 4.39 -2.30
N CYS A 84 -4.55 4.06 -1.27
CA CYS A 84 -5.06 5.04 -0.30
C CYS A 84 -3.94 5.72 0.49
N PHE A 85 -3.02 4.94 1.05
CA PHE A 85 -1.88 5.44 1.83
C PHE A 85 -1.03 6.44 1.02
N ILE A 86 -0.66 6.07 -0.21
CA ILE A 86 0.17 6.92 -1.08
C ILE A 86 -0.57 8.22 -1.43
N CYS A 87 -1.88 8.14 -1.69
CA CYS A 87 -2.68 9.30 -2.09
C CYS A 87 -2.82 10.33 -0.96
N ILE A 88 -2.98 9.88 0.28
CA ILE A 88 -3.24 10.75 1.44
C ILE A 88 -1.96 11.31 2.06
N MET A 89 -0.81 10.68 1.81
CA MET A 89 0.49 11.13 2.32
C MET A 89 0.80 12.59 1.95
N ALA A 90 0.58 13.00 0.69
CA ALA A 90 0.85 14.37 0.26
C ALA A 90 -0.10 15.41 0.91
N PRO A 91 -1.43 15.21 0.94
CA PRO A 91 -2.34 16.05 1.71
C PRO A 91 -1.98 16.16 3.20
N ILE A 92 -1.57 15.07 3.84
CA ILE A 92 -1.15 15.10 5.26
C ILE A 92 0.12 15.94 5.43
N ALA A 93 1.13 15.75 4.56
CA ALA A 93 2.34 16.55 4.60
C ALA A 93 2.05 18.04 4.41
N PHE A 94 1.12 18.38 3.50
CA PHE A 94 0.68 19.76 3.30
C PHE A 94 0.01 20.36 4.54
N GLU A 95 -0.88 19.62 5.19
CA GLU A 95 -1.59 20.09 6.40
C GLU A 95 -0.65 20.25 7.61
N LEU A 96 0.37 19.39 7.74
CA LEU A 96 1.29 19.40 8.88
C LEU A 96 2.37 20.47 8.77
N VAL A 97 2.93 20.70 7.57
CA VAL A 97 4.13 21.55 7.39
C VAL A 97 3.79 22.84 6.62
N GLY A 98 2.59 22.94 6.05
CA GLY A 98 2.15 24.07 5.25
C GLY A 98 2.77 24.11 3.85
N SER A 99 2.27 25.04 3.03
CA SER A 99 2.62 25.15 1.61
C SER A 99 4.10 25.46 1.34
N GLN A 100 4.80 26.11 2.29
CA GLN A 100 6.18 26.54 2.08
C GLN A 100 7.19 25.39 2.09
N ASN A 101 6.95 24.36 2.92
CA ASN A 101 7.91 23.29 3.17
C ASN A 101 7.39 21.89 2.77
N VAL A 102 6.20 21.81 2.17
CA VAL A 102 5.55 20.53 1.81
C VAL A 102 6.39 19.67 0.87
N SER A 103 7.05 20.27 -0.13
CA SER A 103 7.87 19.54 -1.10
C SER A 103 9.07 18.88 -0.43
N GLN A 104 9.73 19.60 0.49
CA GLN A 104 10.85 19.09 1.26
C GLN A 104 10.40 18.00 2.24
N ALA A 105 9.25 18.18 2.90
CA ALA A 105 8.69 17.19 3.80
C ALA A 105 8.35 15.88 3.08
N ILE A 106 7.68 15.94 1.92
CA ILE A 106 7.40 14.77 1.09
C ILE A 106 8.69 14.09 0.63
N GLY A 107 9.70 14.89 0.24
CA GLY A 107 11.03 14.38 -0.12
C GLY A 107 11.69 13.59 1.02
N PHE A 108 11.64 14.12 2.25
CA PHE A 108 12.16 13.40 3.42
C PHE A 108 11.36 12.12 3.74
N LEU A 109 10.02 12.17 3.66
CA LEU A 109 9.17 11.01 3.88
C LEU A 109 9.48 9.88 2.89
N LEU A 110 9.52 10.19 1.59
CA LEU A 110 9.88 9.25 0.53
C LEU A 110 11.33 8.77 0.67
N GLY A 111 12.25 9.66 1.04
CA GLY A 111 13.64 9.33 1.32
C GLY A 111 13.76 8.28 2.42
N MET A 112 13.04 8.46 3.54
CA MET A 112 13.02 7.48 4.62
C MET A 112 12.36 6.15 4.22
N MET A 113 11.30 6.18 3.39
CA MET A 113 10.64 4.97 2.88
C MET A 113 11.49 4.19 1.88
N SER A 114 12.43 4.84 1.18
CA SER A 114 13.27 4.17 0.18
C SER A 114 14.16 3.07 0.76
N VAL A 115 14.63 3.23 2.00
CA VAL A 115 15.49 2.27 2.70
C VAL A 115 14.77 0.93 2.92
N PRO A 116 13.61 0.87 3.62
CA PRO A 116 12.90 -0.39 3.80
C PRO A 116 12.38 -0.97 2.48
N MET A 117 12.02 -0.15 1.49
CA MET A 117 11.59 -0.66 0.17
C MET A 117 12.75 -1.35 -0.58
N THR A 118 13.97 -0.85 -0.47
CA THR A 118 15.16 -1.42 -1.11
C THR A 118 15.66 -2.67 -0.37
N VAL A 119 15.62 -2.63 0.96
CA VAL A 119 16.10 -3.71 1.83
C VAL A 119 15.07 -4.82 2.00
N GLY A 120 13.79 -4.57 1.70
CA GLY A 120 12.72 -5.57 1.78
C GLY A 120 12.97 -6.82 0.93
N PRO A 121 13.16 -6.72 -0.40
CA PRO A 121 13.40 -7.87 -1.27
C PRO A 121 14.58 -8.79 -0.90
N PRO A 122 15.75 -8.28 -0.44
CA PRO A 122 16.84 -9.16 -0.01
C PRO A 122 16.65 -9.79 1.37
N ILE A 123 15.86 -9.19 2.27
CA ILE A 123 15.62 -9.74 3.63
C ILE A 123 14.44 -10.73 3.66
N ALA A 124 13.42 -10.54 2.82
CA ALA A 124 12.19 -11.34 2.78
C ALA A 124 12.29 -12.60 1.89
#